data_AF-A0A9J6GB62-F1
#
_entry.id   AF-A0A9J6GB62-F1
#
_cell.length_a   1.000
_cell.length_b   1.000
_cell.length_c   1.000
_cell.angle_alpha   90.00
_cell.angle_beta   90.00
_cell.angle_gamma   90.00
#
_symmetry.space_group_name_H-M   'P 1'
#
loop_
_entity.id
_entity.type
_entity.pdbx_description
1 polymer ?
#
loop_
_entity_poly.entity_id
_entity_poly.type
_entity_poly.pdbx_seq_one_letter_code
_entity_poly.pdbx_strand_id
1 'polypeptide(L)'
;MSSRKPDILSWLTSKGIPCDATMTKKQLLELVAPVKDQSVKFRVDVAAEKAGCVVLTLPPYHCEFNPTELIWAQMKGKLLG
;
A
#
# COMPACT_ATOMS: atom_id res chain seq x y z
N MET A 1 -17.49 0.43 7.04
CA MET A 1 -18.26 1.05 5.94
C MET A 1 -18.62 -0.04 4.93
N SER A 2 -19.90 -0.24 4.64
CA SER A 2 -20.35 -1.27 3.70
C SER A 2 -20.47 -0.66 2.31
N SER A 3 -19.55 -0.96 1.39
CA SER A 3 -19.68 -0.53 -0.01
C SER A 3 -20.89 -1.19 -0.66
N ARG A 4 -21.62 -0.48 -1.53
CA ARG A 4 -22.77 -1.05 -2.23
C ARG A 4 -22.26 -1.92 -3.39
N LYS A 5 -23.04 -2.93 -3.78
CA LYS A 5 -22.72 -3.80 -4.93
C LYS A 5 -22.36 -3.02 -6.22
N PRO A 6 -23.10 -1.97 -6.63
CA PRO A 6 -22.72 -1.17 -7.80
C PRO A 6 -21.37 -0.47 -7.65
N ASP A 7 -21.02 0.02 -6.45
CA ASP A 7 -19.73 0.69 -6.23
C ASP A 7 -18.56 -0.28 -6.45
N ILE A 8 -18.74 -1.54 -6.04
CA ILE A 8 -17.73 -2.60 -6.22
C ILE A 8 -17.57 -2.96 -7.70
N LEU A 9 -18.67 -3.06 -8.44
CA LEU A 9 -18.65 -3.32 -9.89
C LEU A 9 -17.94 -2.19 -10.65
N SER A 10 -18.29 -0.94 -10.36
CA SER A 10 -17.64 0.23 -10.96
C SER A 10 -16.14 0.26 -10.66
N TRP A 11 -15.75 -0.09 -9.43
CA TRP A 11 -14.34 -0.16 -9.04
C TRP A 11 -13.59 -1.27 -9.78
N LEU A 12 -14.12 -2.50 -9.84
CA LEU A 12 -13.51 -3.62 -10.57
C LEU A 12 -13.37 -3.30 -12.06
N THR A 13 -14.40 -2.69 -12.66
CA THR A 13 -14.38 -2.24 -14.06
C THR A 13 -13.31 -1.18 -14.29
N SER A 14 -13.17 -0.20 -13.38
CA SER A 14 -12.12 0.83 -13.47
C SER A 14 -10.70 0.26 -13.39
N LYS A 15 -10.54 -0.94 -12.81
CA LYS A 15 -9.28 -1.67 -12.71
C LYS A 15 -9.08 -2.67 -13.87
N GLY A 16 -10.02 -2.74 -14.82
CA GLY A 16 -9.98 -3.69 -15.94
C GLY A 16 -10.19 -5.15 -15.53
N ILE A 17 -10.77 -5.41 -14.36
CA ILE A 17 -11.03 -6.76 -13.87
C ILE A 17 -12.38 -7.24 -14.40
N PRO A 18 -12.44 -8.38 -15.11
CA PRO A 18 -13.70 -8.95 -15.56
C PRO A 18 -14.60 -9.27 -14.36
N CYS A 19 -15.81 -8.69 -14.34
CA CYS A 19 -16.80 -8.95 -13.31
C CYS A 19 -18.21 -8.88 -13.91
N ASP A 20 -19.11 -9.72 -13.42
CA ASP A 20 -20.48 -9.84 -13.92
C ASP A 20 -21.49 -9.26 -12.90
N ALA A 21 -22.53 -8.58 -13.39
CA ALA A 21 -23.58 -7.99 -12.56
C ALA A 21 -24.42 -9.05 -11.80
N THR A 22 -24.46 -10.29 -12.28
CA THR A 22 -25.11 -11.43 -11.64
C THR A 22 -24.35 -11.93 -10.40
N MET A 23 -23.04 -11.63 -10.28
CA MET A 23 -22.23 -12.07 -9.14
C MET A 23 -22.74 -11.53 -7.81
N THR A 24 -22.70 -12.35 -6.78
CA THR A 24 -23.03 -11.92 -5.42
C THR A 24 -21.99 -10.93 -4.88
N LYS A 25 -22.38 -10.12 -3.88
CA LYS A 25 -21.45 -9.20 -3.23
C LYS A 25 -20.21 -9.92 -2.67
N LYS A 26 -20.37 -11.15 -2.18
CA LYS A 26 -19.26 -11.97 -1.67
C LYS A 26 -18.25 -12.29 -2.78
N GLN A 27 -18.72 -12.78 -3.93
CA GLN A 27 -17.86 -13.10 -5.07
C GLN A 27 -17.14 -11.86 -5.61
N LEU A 28 -17.81 -10.72 -5.64
CA LEU A 28 -17.16 -9.46 -6.04
C LEU A 28 -16.06 -9.05 -5.04
N LEU A 29 -16.25 -9.28 -3.74
CA LEU A 29 -15.22 -9.00 -2.72
C LEU A 29 -14.03 -9.97 -2.82
N GLU A 30 -14.25 -11.22 -3.22
CA GLU A 30 -13.19 -12.19 -3.50
C GLU A 30 -12.30 -11.72 -4.67
N LEU A 31 -12.87 -11.08 -5.70
CA LEU A 31 -12.11 -10.45 -6.79
C LEU A 31 -11.35 -9.19 -6.34
N VAL A 32 -11.91 -8.45 -5.39
CA VAL A 32 -11.27 -7.23 -4.86
C VAL A 32 -10.06 -7.56 -3.98
N ALA A 33 -10.14 -8.61 -3.17
CA ALA A 33 -9.14 -8.95 -2.16
C ALA A 33 -7.68 -8.95 -2.67
N PRO A 34 -7.32 -9.64 -3.78
CA PRO A 34 -5.93 -9.68 -4.24
C PRO A 34 -5.43 -8.35 -4.84
N VAL A 35 -6.34 -7.50 -5.33
CA VAL A 35 -5.98 -6.26 -6.06
C VAL A 35 -5.95 -5.06 -5.13
N LYS A 36 -6.79 -5.07 -4.09
CA LYS A 36 -6.96 -3.95 -3.18
C LYS A 36 -5.63 -3.51 -2.56
N ASP A 37 -4.84 -4.45 -2.07
CA ASP A 37 -3.59 -4.16 -1.38
C ASP A 37 -2.52 -3.59 -2.33
N GLN A 38 -2.53 -4.01 -3.59
CA GLN A 38 -1.64 -3.47 -4.63
C GLN A 38 -2.04 -2.06 -5.10
N SER A 39 -3.29 -1.66 -4.84
CA SER A 39 -3.85 -0.40 -5.33
C SER A 39 -3.78 0.76 -4.33
N VAL A 40 -3.29 0.52 -3.11
CA VAL A 40 -3.10 1.57 -2.11
C VAL A 40 -1.87 2.40 -2.49
N LYS A 41 -2.08 3.52 -3.19
CA LYS A 41 -1.06 4.56 -3.33
C LYS A 41 -1.09 5.47 -2.10
N PHE A 42 0.03 5.57 -1.38
CA PHE A 42 0.13 6.55 -0.29
C PHE A 42 0.33 7.95 -0.86
N ARG A 43 -0.18 8.97 -0.15
CA ARG A 43 0.01 10.38 -0.55
C ARG A 43 1.49 10.75 -0.65
N VAL A 44 2.33 10.13 0.18
CA VAL A 44 3.79 10.29 0.18
C VAL A 44 4.39 9.75 -1.11
N ASP A 45 3.96 8.57 -1.58
CA ASP A 45 4.44 7.98 -2.84
C ASP A 45 4.15 8.91 -4.02
N VAL A 46 2.95 9.49 -4.08
CA VAL A 46 2.58 10.44 -5.14
C VAL A 46 3.43 11.71 -5.09
N ALA A 47 3.73 12.21 -3.89
CA ALA A 47 4.57 13.40 -3.74
C ALA A 47 6.03 13.12 -4.13
N ALA A 48 6.56 11.96 -3.73
CA ALA A 48 7.91 11.52 -4.08
C ALA A 48 8.04 11.27 -5.59
N GLU A 49 7.08 10.59 -6.21
CA GLU A 49 7.02 10.34 -7.65
C GLU A 49 7.06 11.66 -8.44
N LYS A 50 6.29 12.67 -8.01
CA LYS A 50 6.31 14.02 -8.60
C LYS A 50 7.64 14.75 -8.45
N ALA A 51 8.39 14.45 -7.39
CA ALA A 51 9.72 14.99 -7.16
C ALA A 51 10.83 14.20 -7.89
N GLY A 52 10.49 13.14 -8.65
CA GLY A 52 11.47 12.24 -9.26
C GLY A 52 12.14 11.28 -8.28
N CYS A 53 11.58 11.13 -7.08
CA CYS A 53 12.09 10.26 -6.03
C CYS A 53 11.39 8.89 -6.06
N VAL A 54 12.18 7.83 -5.85
CA VAL A 54 11.66 6.47 -5.67
C VAL A 54 11.51 6.19 -4.18
N VAL A 55 10.32 5.80 -3.75
CA VAL A 55 10.06 5.39 -2.37
C VAL A 55 10.40 3.90 -2.20
N LEU A 56 11.22 3.60 -1.20
CA LEU A 56 11.50 2.23 -0.76
C LEU A 56 10.84 2.02 0.61
N THR A 57 10.01 0.98 0.72
CA THR A 57 9.39 0.59 1.99
C THR A 57 10.18 -0.54 2.63
N LEU A 58 10.47 -0.39 3.91
CA LEU A 58 11.10 -1.46 4.69
C LEU A 58 10.05 -2.51 5.08
N PRO A 59 10.42 -3.78 5.13
CA PRO A 59 9.58 -4.80 5.76
C PRO A 59 9.27 -4.39 7.22
N PRO A 60 8.04 -4.66 7.71
CA PRO A 60 7.68 -4.36 9.08
C PRO A 60 8.67 -4.98 10.08
N TYR A 61 9.06 -4.23 11.10
CA TYR A 61 9.99 -4.67 12.17
C TYR A 61 11.45 -4.94 11.75
N HIS A 62 11.85 -4.59 10.53
CA HIS A 62 13.22 -4.74 10.06
C HIS A 62 13.99 -3.41 10.07
N CYS A 63 14.18 -2.84 11.26
CA CYS A 63 14.88 -1.55 11.43
C CYS A 63 16.37 -1.62 11.09
N GLU A 64 16.97 -2.80 11.04
CA GLU A 64 18.35 -3.04 10.59
C GLU A 64 18.59 -2.60 9.14
N PHE A 65 17.53 -2.51 8.34
CA PHE A 65 17.60 -2.01 6.97
C PHE A 65 17.39 -0.49 6.86
N ASN A 66 17.14 0.20 7.98
CA ASN A 66 17.03 1.66 7.99
C ASN A 66 18.39 2.30 8.29
N PRO A 67 19.10 2.85 7.29
CA PRO A 67 20.40 3.47 7.50
C PRO A 67 20.37 4.64 8.50
N THR A 68 19.24 5.32 8.64
CA THR A 68 19.07 6.41 9.61
C THR A 68 19.06 5.90 11.05
N GLU A 69 18.46 4.73 11.31
CA GLU A 69 18.51 4.10 12.64
C GLU A 69 19.92 3.62 12.98
N LEU A 70 20.64 3.07 11.99
CA LEU A 70 22.02 2.63 12.16
C LEU A 70 22.94 3.78 12.57
N ILE A 71 22.89 4.92 11.86
CA ILE A 71 23.73 6.08 12.21
C ILE A 71 23.33 6.68 13.56
N TRP A 72 22.02 6.71 13.87
CA TRP A 72 21.54 7.19 15.17
C TRP A 72 22.03 6.33 16.34
N ALA A 73 22.01 5.00 16.18
CA ALA A 73 22.55 4.07 17.17
C ALA A 73 24.06 4.30 17.40
N GLN A 74 24.83 4.48 16.32
CA GLN A 74 26.26 4.77 16.42
C GLN A 74 26.54 6.10 17.14
N MET A 75 25.78 7.15 16.83
CA MET A 75 25.94 8.45 17.49
C MET A 75 25.63 8.40 18.98
N LYS A 76 24.54 7.72 19.37
CA LYS A 76 24.21 7.52 20.79
C LYS A 76 25.30 6.75 21.54
N GLY A 77 25.85 5.69 20.94
CA GLY A 77 26.95 4.93 21.53
C GLY A 77 28.20 5.78 21.77
N LYS A 78 28.49 6.73 20.88
CA LYS A 78 29.62 7.67 21.02
C LYS A 78 29.38 8.80 22.03
N LEU A 79 28.12 9.15 22.31
CA LEU A 79 27.76 10.20 23.29
C LEU A 79 27.60 9.65 24.71
N LEU A 80 27.39 8.34 24.84
CA LEU A 80 27.16 7.64 26.10
C LEU A 80 28.39 6.87 26.62
N GLY A 81 29.49 6.84 25.86
CA GLY A 81 30.78 6.30 26.25
C GLY A 81 31.81 7.41 26.41
#